data_AF-A0A1G3XCQ7-F1
#
_entry.id   AF-A0A1G3XCQ7-F1
#
_cell.length_a   1.000
_cell.length_b   1.000
_cell.length_c   1.000
_cell.angle_alpha   90.00
_cell.angle_beta   90.00
_cell.angle_gamma   90.00
#
_symmetry.space_group_name_H-M   'P 1'
#
loop_
_entity.id
_entity.type
_entity.pdbx_description
1 polymer ?
#
loop_
_entity_poly.entity_id
_entity_poly.type
_entity_poly.pdbx_seq_one_letter_code
_entity_poly.pdbx_strand_id
1 'polypeptide(L)'
;MQLKDKSLLTLDDPVDQYYDYPIRNPYFLDIPISIKMILTHTSSFQDTDMINIPYGETLFELFHPKGKYYTQEMVLKIEGKPVKPGTRYHYYNTGFQLLAGIIETISGERFDHYIENHILKPLAMKGSFNPSSAIVKTWLKPTYRKLNHVWEPQIDKDIKFIDTQSYVLGTNGSLFSPQGGLRSNASELSYFMKFLMLGDERILSQSSIMDMISLHFPVEKNQTNDEFCRNNGIGFNIITKDYFNRPIKDMSYTLVGHCGIAYGCLGIFFFDPLSKNGLIFITRGHGKPLSDYQGHYSNYFNFQEEMLTYVDQHIWRTS
;
A
#
# COMPACT_ATOMS: atom_id res chain seq x y z
N MET A 1 4.09 -12.59 -0.29
CA MET A 1 5.03 -13.34 0.57
C MET A 1 4.59 -14.78 0.83
N GLN A 2 3.34 -15.08 1.23
CA GLN A 2 2.88 -16.47 1.40
C GLN A 2 3.12 -17.37 0.19
N LEU A 3 2.91 -16.85 -1.03
CA LEU A 3 3.20 -17.57 -2.28
C LEU A 3 4.70 -17.81 -2.50
N LYS A 4 5.57 -16.90 -2.05
CA LYS A 4 7.03 -17.07 -2.05
C LYS A 4 7.45 -18.17 -1.06
N ASP A 5 6.86 -18.22 0.14
CA ASP A 5 7.15 -19.28 1.12
C ASP A 5 6.77 -20.66 0.59
N LYS A 6 5.70 -20.73 -0.20
CA LYS A 6 5.27 -21.94 -0.91
C LYS A 6 6.12 -22.24 -2.17
N SER A 7 7.15 -21.44 -2.46
CA SER A 7 7.99 -21.54 -3.66
C SER A 7 7.21 -21.48 -4.98
N LEU A 8 6.05 -20.81 -4.99
CA LEU A 8 5.21 -20.64 -6.17
C LEU A 8 5.60 -19.43 -7.03
N LEU A 9 6.39 -18.51 -6.45
CA LEU A 9 6.96 -17.35 -7.12
C LEU A 9 8.25 -16.91 -6.41
N THR A 10 9.06 -16.11 -7.08
CA THR A 10 10.10 -15.27 -6.46
C THR A 10 9.72 -13.80 -6.57
N LEU A 11 10.34 -12.89 -5.80
CA LEU A 11 10.03 -11.46 -5.97
C LEU A 11 10.73 -10.85 -7.20
N ASP A 12 11.76 -11.49 -7.74
CA ASP A 12 12.50 -11.01 -8.92
C ASP A 12 11.85 -11.43 -10.25
N ASP A 13 10.86 -12.31 -10.15
CA ASP A 13 9.95 -12.71 -11.22
C ASP A 13 9.40 -11.50 -11.99
N PRO A 14 9.52 -11.49 -13.34
CA PRO A 14 8.82 -10.53 -14.18
C PRO A 14 7.31 -10.63 -14.00
N VAL A 15 6.61 -9.50 -13.89
CA VAL A 15 5.14 -9.49 -13.74
C VAL A 15 4.43 -10.08 -14.96
N ASP A 16 4.98 -9.85 -16.16
CA ASP A 16 4.41 -10.30 -17.44
C ASP A 16 4.24 -11.82 -17.53
N GLN A 17 5.02 -12.61 -16.78
CA GLN A 17 4.89 -14.07 -16.86
C GLN A 17 3.54 -14.58 -16.31
N TYR A 18 2.82 -13.72 -15.58
CA TYR A 18 1.52 -14.02 -14.97
C TYR A 18 0.35 -13.49 -15.80
N TYR A 19 0.61 -12.95 -16.99
CA TYR A 19 -0.38 -12.37 -17.89
C TYR A 19 -0.11 -12.79 -19.34
N ASP A 20 -1.15 -12.89 -20.16
CA ASP A 20 -1.03 -13.28 -21.58
C ASP A 20 -0.52 -12.15 -22.50
N TYR A 21 -0.02 -11.06 -21.91
CA TYR A 21 0.42 -9.86 -22.62
C TYR A 21 1.58 -9.19 -21.88
N PRO A 22 2.45 -8.46 -22.61
CA PRO A 22 3.58 -7.77 -22.00
C PRO A 22 3.12 -6.55 -21.17
N ILE A 23 3.79 -6.35 -20.05
CA ILE A 23 3.65 -5.21 -19.14
C ILE A 23 5.05 -4.60 -18.99
N ARG A 24 5.44 -3.85 -20.02
CA ARG A 24 6.79 -3.29 -20.16
C ARG A 24 6.74 -1.78 -20.17
N ASN A 25 7.77 -1.16 -19.60
CA ASN A 25 8.02 0.24 -19.89
C ASN A 25 8.42 0.36 -21.39
N PRO A 26 7.69 1.12 -22.23
CA PRO A 26 7.91 1.16 -23.67
C PRO A 26 9.29 1.74 -24.07
N TYR A 27 9.96 2.43 -23.15
CA TYR A 27 11.30 2.98 -23.36
C TYR A 27 12.43 2.04 -22.89
N PHE A 28 12.10 0.94 -22.20
CA PHE A 28 13.04 -0.01 -21.62
C PHE A 28 12.54 -1.45 -21.79
N LEU A 29 12.26 -1.86 -23.03
CA LEU A 29 11.64 -3.17 -23.35
C LEU A 29 12.45 -4.38 -22.85
N ASP A 30 13.78 -4.25 -22.80
CA ASP A 30 14.69 -5.32 -22.37
C ASP A 30 14.81 -5.45 -20.84
N ILE A 31 14.18 -4.55 -20.08
CA ILE A 31 14.24 -4.55 -18.61
C ILE A 31 12.85 -4.90 -18.09
N PRO A 32 12.62 -6.16 -17.69
CA PRO A 32 11.34 -6.57 -17.15
C PRO A 32 11.04 -5.85 -15.82
N ILE A 33 9.77 -5.55 -15.59
CA ILE A 33 9.28 -5.11 -14.29
C ILE A 33 9.09 -6.32 -13.40
N SER A 34 9.77 -6.37 -12.26
CA SER A 34 9.60 -7.48 -11.30
C SER A 34 8.52 -7.21 -10.25
N ILE A 35 8.04 -8.25 -9.58
CA ILE A 35 7.13 -8.15 -8.44
C ILE A 35 7.74 -7.25 -7.35
N LYS A 36 9.03 -7.42 -7.07
CA LYS A 36 9.79 -6.60 -6.11
C LYS A 36 9.74 -5.13 -6.47
N MET A 37 9.91 -4.78 -7.75
CA MET A 37 9.84 -3.39 -8.21
C MET A 37 8.46 -2.77 -7.97
N ILE A 38 7.37 -3.53 -8.10
CA ILE A 38 6.05 -3.03 -7.71
C ILE A 38 5.98 -2.81 -6.19
N LEU A 39 6.39 -3.80 -5.39
CA LEU A 39 6.33 -3.79 -3.93
C LEU A 39 7.22 -2.71 -3.29
N THR A 40 8.31 -2.31 -3.95
CA THR A 40 9.20 -1.22 -3.53
C THR A 40 8.94 0.08 -4.26
N HIS A 41 7.87 0.18 -5.08
CA HIS A 41 7.51 1.38 -5.85
C HIS A 41 8.63 1.88 -6.76
N THR A 42 9.38 0.98 -7.41
CA THR A 42 10.49 1.30 -8.32
C THR A 42 10.23 0.79 -9.74
N SER A 43 8.97 0.57 -10.09
CA SER A 43 8.53 -0.01 -11.36
C SER A 43 8.73 0.87 -12.58
N SER A 44 9.13 2.14 -12.40
CA SER A 44 9.14 3.20 -13.43
C SER A 44 7.76 3.61 -13.97
N PHE A 45 6.69 3.24 -13.27
CA PHE A 45 5.34 3.71 -13.55
C PHE A 45 4.84 4.66 -12.47
N GLN A 46 3.86 5.47 -12.85
CA GLN A 46 3.15 6.41 -11.98
C GLN A 46 1.63 6.31 -12.18
N ASP A 47 0.88 6.70 -11.17
CA ASP A 47 -0.59 6.73 -11.25
C ASP A 47 -1.05 7.82 -12.22
N THR A 48 -2.22 7.58 -12.84
CA THR A 48 -2.96 8.60 -13.59
C THR A 48 -4.29 8.84 -12.90
N ASP A 49 -5.16 9.68 -13.47
CA ASP A 49 -6.54 9.83 -12.98
C ASP A 49 -7.31 8.50 -12.98
N MET A 50 -6.90 7.55 -13.83
CA MET A 50 -7.43 6.19 -13.86
C MET A 50 -6.66 5.29 -12.89
N ILE A 51 -7.01 5.41 -11.60
CA ILE A 51 -6.42 4.54 -10.56
C ILE A 51 -7.12 3.17 -10.53
N ASN A 52 -8.42 3.08 -10.80
CA ASN A 52 -9.16 1.80 -10.77
C ASN A 52 -9.70 1.43 -12.15
N ILE A 53 -9.74 0.13 -12.44
CA ILE A 53 -10.24 -0.39 -13.71
C ILE A 53 -11.75 -0.63 -13.59
N PRO A 54 -12.57 -0.06 -14.49
CA PRO A 54 -14.02 -0.23 -14.43
C PRO A 54 -14.46 -1.69 -14.46
N TYR A 55 -15.63 -1.95 -13.87
CA TYR A 55 -16.27 -3.25 -13.97
C TYR A 55 -16.50 -3.66 -15.43
N GLY A 56 -16.21 -4.92 -15.76
CA GLY A 56 -16.30 -5.47 -17.11
C GLY A 56 -15.04 -5.26 -17.96
N GLU A 57 -14.09 -4.45 -17.50
CA GLU A 57 -12.79 -4.23 -18.14
C GLU A 57 -11.70 -5.04 -17.41
N THR A 58 -10.52 -5.18 -18.02
CA THR A 58 -9.40 -5.98 -17.48
C THR A 58 -8.13 -5.15 -17.31
N LEU A 59 -7.15 -5.70 -16.59
CA LEU A 59 -5.79 -5.14 -16.44
C LEU A 59 -5.14 -4.83 -17.80
N PHE A 60 -5.50 -5.53 -18.88
CA PHE A 60 -5.02 -5.23 -20.23
C PHE A 60 -5.29 -3.78 -20.63
N GLU A 61 -6.50 -3.27 -20.30
CA GLU A 61 -6.94 -1.95 -20.73
C GLU A 61 -6.10 -0.81 -20.15
N LEU A 62 -5.45 -1.06 -19.02
CA LEU A 62 -4.63 -0.07 -18.30
C LEU A 62 -3.13 -0.29 -18.53
N PHE A 63 -2.68 -1.54 -18.63
CA PHE A 63 -1.26 -1.88 -18.61
C PHE A 63 -0.65 -2.19 -19.98
N HIS A 64 -1.46 -2.36 -21.02
CA HIS A 64 -0.98 -2.67 -22.36
C HIS A 64 -1.12 -1.46 -23.30
N PRO A 65 -0.13 -1.15 -24.18
CA PRO A 65 -0.20 0.00 -25.09
C PRO A 65 -1.38 0.07 -26.07
N LYS A 66 -2.12 -1.04 -26.22
CA LYS A 66 -3.36 -1.13 -27.01
C LYS A 66 -4.64 -1.03 -26.17
N GLY A 67 -4.50 -0.95 -24.85
CA GLY A 67 -5.61 -0.81 -23.92
C GLY A 67 -6.22 0.58 -24.00
N LYS A 68 -7.53 0.66 -23.78
CA LYS A 68 -8.36 1.87 -23.83
C LYS A 68 -7.92 2.95 -22.85
N TYR A 69 -7.40 2.57 -21.68
CA TYR A 69 -7.01 3.48 -20.61
C TYR A 69 -5.50 3.67 -20.52
N TYR A 70 -4.72 2.97 -21.34
CA TYR A 70 -3.28 3.12 -21.37
C TYR A 70 -2.91 4.52 -21.89
N THR A 71 -2.01 5.19 -21.18
CA THR A 71 -1.47 6.50 -21.58
C THR A 71 0.03 6.55 -21.31
N GLN A 72 0.76 7.31 -22.14
CA GLN A 72 2.18 7.57 -21.94
C GLN A 72 2.49 8.35 -20.66
N GLU A 73 1.47 8.94 -20.02
CA GLU A 73 1.58 9.57 -18.70
C GLU A 73 1.80 8.56 -17.58
N MET A 74 1.49 7.28 -17.78
CA MET A 74 1.81 6.24 -16.81
C MET A 74 3.31 6.00 -16.69
N VAL A 75 4.09 6.30 -17.73
CA VAL A 75 5.54 6.17 -17.68
C VAL A 75 6.11 7.29 -16.82
N LEU A 76 6.78 6.92 -15.73
CA LEU A 76 7.47 7.88 -14.88
C LEU A 76 8.55 8.61 -15.69
N LYS A 77 8.47 9.94 -15.69
CA LYS A 77 9.46 10.82 -16.31
C LYS A 77 10.00 11.80 -15.29
N ILE A 78 11.32 11.93 -15.24
CA ILE A 78 12.02 12.94 -14.44
C ILE A 78 12.72 13.87 -15.41
N GLU A 79 12.48 15.17 -15.29
CA GLU A 79 13.01 16.19 -16.23
C GLU A 79 12.70 15.85 -17.70
N GLY A 80 11.50 15.32 -17.94
CA GLY A 80 11.03 14.92 -19.27
C GLY A 80 11.61 13.60 -19.80
N LYS A 81 12.51 12.93 -19.08
CA LYS A 81 13.14 11.68 -19.51
C LYS A 81 12.51 10.46 -18.82
N PRO A 82 12.19 9.39 -19.57
CA PRO A 82 11.73 8.12 -19.00
C PRO A 82 12.72 7.56 -17.99
N VAL A 83 12.19 7.06 -16.87
CA VAL A 83 12.99 6.47 -15.80
C VAL A 83 13.19 4.98 -16.05
N LYS A 84 14.42 4.50 -15.85
CA LYS A 84 14.74 3.06 -15.95
C LYS A 84 14.08 2.28 -14.79
N PRO A 85 13.44 1.13 -15.04
CA PRO A 85 12.94 0.27 -13.96
C PRO A 85 13.99 -0.06 -12.90
N GLY A 86 13.60 -0.05 -11.63
CA GLY A 86 14.45 -0.37 -10.48
C GLY A 86 15.38 0.77 -10.03
N THR A 87 15.37 1.94 -10.69
CA THR A 87 16.37 3.00 -10.43
C THR A 87 15.85 4.23 -9.69
N ARG A 88 14.53 4.40 -9.60
CA ARG A 88 13.91 5.51 -8.85
C ARG A 88 12.66 5.01 -8.16
N TYR A 89 12.43 5.56 -6.98
CA TYR A 89 11.18 5.41 -6.26
C TYR A 89 10.13 6.38 -6.80
N HIS A 90 8.91 5.88 -6.99
CA HIS A 90 7.71 6.67 -7.21
C HIS A 90 6.49 5.85 -6.77
N TYR A 91 5.73 6.39 -5.81
CA TYR A 91 4.57 5.69 -5.27
C TYR A 91 3.57 5.36 -6.39
N TYR A 92 3.12 4.12 -6.42
CA TYR A 92 2.33 3.60 -7.53
C TYR A 92 1.24 2.68 -7.01
N ASN A 93 0.04 3.22 -6.81
CA ASN A 93 -1.13 2.49 -6.32
C ASN A 93 -1.56 1.42 -7.32
N THR A 94 -1.62 1.81 -8.58
CA THR A 94 -2.18 0.98 -9.66
C THR A 94 -1.40 -0.33 -9.81
N GLY A 95 -0.09 -0.32 -9.52
CA GLY A 95 0.75 -1.52 -9.53
C GLY A 95 0.26 -2.62 -8.57
N PHE A 96 -0.37 -2.27 -7.45
CA PHE A 96 -0.90 -3.27 -6.50
C PHE A 96 -2.06 -4.08 -7.09
N GLN A 97 -2.69 -3.60 -8.17
CA GLN A 97 -3.71 -4.35 -8.91
C GLN A 97 -3.10 -5.50 -9.71
N LEU A 98 -1.87 -5.30 -10.23
CA LEU A 98 -1.11 -6.40 -10.82
C LEU A 98 -0.75 -7.44 -9.76
N LEU A 99 -0.42 -7.01 -8.54
CA LEU A 99 -0.12 -7.96 -7.46
C LEU A 99 -1.35 -8.77 -7.06
N ALA A 100 -2.52 -8.14 -7.02
CA ALA A 100 -3.78 -8.85 -6.80
C ALA A 100 -4.05 -9.87 -7.93
N GLY A 101 -3.90 -9.47 -9.19
CA GLY A 101 -4.06 -10.39 -10.33
C GLY A 101 -3.09 -11.58 -10.26
N ILE A 102 -1.82 -11.36 -9.89
CA ILE A 102 -0.83 -12.43 -9.70
C ILE A 102 -1.25 -13.38 -8.57
N ILE A 103 -1.74 -12.85 -7.43
CA ILE A 103 -2.25 -13.68 -6.33
C ILE A 103 -3.38 -14.57 -6.82
N GLU A 104 -4.33 -14.02 -7.58
CA GLU A 104 -5.47 -14.77 -8.10
C GLU A 104 -5.05 -15.83 -9.12
N THR A 105 -4.17 -15.49 -10.06
CA THR A 105 -3.63 -16.40 -11.08
C THR A 105 -2.94 -17.61 -10.44
N ILE A 106 -2.13 -17.38 -9.39
CA ILE A 106 -1.35 -18.46 -8.74
C ILE A 106 -2.22 -19.28 -7.78
N SER A 107 -3.05 -18.60 -6.98
CA SER A 107 -3.81 -19.27 -5.91
C SER A 107 -5.09 -19.95 -6.39
N GLY A 108 -5.66 -19.49 -7.51
CA GLY A 108 -7.01 -19.88 -7.92
C GLY A 108 -8.11 -19.33 -6.99
N GLU A 109 -7.78 -18.38 -6.12
CA GLU A 109 -8.72 -17.72 -5.22
C GLU A 109 -8.81 -16.23 -5.54
N ARG A 110 -10.02 -15.67 -5.48
CA ARG A 110 -10.23 -14.22 -5.64
C ARG A 110 -9.51 -13.45 -4.55
N PHE A 111 -8.94 -12.29 -4.87
CA PHE A 111 -8.06 -11.55 -3.96
C PHE A 111 -8.69 -11.30 -2.59
N ASP A 112 -9.94 -10.83 -2.53
CA ASP A 112 -10.65 -10.58 -1.26
C ASP A 112 -10.81 -11.86 -0.42
N HIS A 113 -11.09 -13.00 -1.06
CA HIS A 113 -11.18 -14.30 -0.41
C HIS A 113 -9.81 -14.82 0.05
N TYR A 114 -8.77 -14.65 -0.76
CA TYR A 114 -7.42 -15.05 -0.37
C TYR A 114 -6.98 -14.31 0.89
N ILE A 115 -7.14 -13.00 0.92
CA ILE A 115 -6.79 -12.19 2.10
C ILE A 115 -7.67 -12.57 3.31
N GLU A 116 -8.97 -12.77 3.10
CA GLU A 116 -9.88 -13.18 4.17
C GLU A 116 -9.47 -14.53 4.79
N ASN A 117 -9.21 -15.54 3.97
CA ASN A 117 -8.98 -16.91 4.40
C ASN A 117 -7.56 -17.15 4.93
N HIS A 118 -6.55 -16.48 4.35
CA HIS A 118 -5.14 -16.77 4.66
C HIS A 118 -4.46 -15.73 5.55
N ILE A 119 -5.11 -14.59 5.82
CA ILE A 119 -4.56 -13.53 6.67
C ILE A 119 -5.57 -13.11 7.75
N LEU A 120 -6.75 -12.63 7.36
CA LEU A 120 -7.68 -12.00 8.31
C LEU A 120 -8.29 -13.00 9.29
N LYS A 121 -8.86 -14.12 8.80
CA LYS A 121 -9.42 -15.17 9.67
C LYS A 121 -8.37 -15.79 10.61
N PRO A 122 -7.16 -16.18 10.15
CA PRO A 122 -6.10 -16.68 11.04
C PRO A 122 -5.71 -15.70 12.16
N LEU A 123 -5.79 -14.39 11.90
CA LEU A 123 -5.52 -13.33 12.87
C LEU A 123 -6.75 -12.90 13.69
N ALA A 124 -7.89 -13.57 13.52
CA ALA A 124 -9.17 -13.19 14.12
C ALA A 124 -9.63 -11.77 13.77
N MET A 125 -9.23 -11.26 12.61
CA MET A 125 -9.70 -10.01 12.04
C MET A 125 -10.94 -10.26 11.18
N LYS A 126 -11.99 -9.46 11.39
CA LYS A 126 -13.25 -9.50 10.64
C LYS A 126 -13.28 -8.49 9.50
N GLY A 127 -12.29 -7.60 9.38
CA GLY A 127 -12.20 -6.66 8.27
C GLY A 127 -12.29 -7.32 6.89
N SER A 128 -12.50 -6.52 5.84
CA SER A 128 -12.60 -7.06 4.49
C SER A 128 -12.20 -6.02 3.44
N PHE A 129 -11.62 -6.50 2.35
CA PHE A 129 -11.43 -5.72 1.12
C PHE A 129 -12.71 -5.65 0.28
N ASN A 130 -13.67 -6.55 0.50
CA ASN A 130 -14.93 -6.57 -0.24
C ASN A 130 -15.95 -5.62 0.42
N PRO A 131 -16.32 -4.50 -0.24
CA PRO A 131 -17.26 -3.54 0.33
C PRO A 131 -18.68 -4.11 0.48
N SER A 132 -19.00 -5.19 -0.22
CA SER A 132 -20.30 -5.86 -0.16
C SER A 132 -20.40 -6.93 0.93
N SER A 133 -19.31 -7.22 1.64
CA SER A 133 -19.29 -8.21 2.72
C SER A 133 -20.23 -7.80 3.87
N ALA A 134 -20.81 -8.81 4.55
CA ALA A 134 -21.79 -8.58 5.61
C ALA A 134 -21.24 -7.74 6.77
N ILE A 135 -19.98 -7.98 7.15
CA ILE A 135 -19.30 -7.24 8.21
C ILE A 135 -19.15 -5.75 7.84
N VAL A 136 -18.69 -5.46 6.63
CA VAL A 136 -18.47 -4.10 6.14
C VAL A 136 -19.80 -3.34 6.09
N LYS A 137 -20.89 -3.98 5.63
CA LYS A 137 -22.24 -3.37 5.65
C LYS A 137 -22.69 -2.90 7.04
N THR A 138 -22.27 -3.58 8.12
CA THR A 138 -22.65 -3.21 9.49
C THR A 138 -21.70 -2.23 10.17
N TRP A 139 -20.42 -2.23 9.77
CA TRP A 139 -19.36 -1.45 10.42
C TRP A 139 -19.09 -0.10 9.75
N LEU A 140 -19.42 0.04 8.47
CA LEU A 140 -19.11 1.24 7.71
C LEU A 140 -19.67 2.48 8.40
N LYS A 141 -18.77 3.41 8.67
CA LYS A 141 -19.10 4.76 9.07
C LYS A 141 -18.58 5.72 8.01
N PRO A 142 -19.34 6.77 7.68
CA PRO A 142 -18.87 7.78 6.75
C PRO A 142 -17.57 8.42 7.27
N THR A 143 -16.69 8.72 6.33
CA THR A 143 -15.55 9.61 6.50
C THR A 143 -15.94 11.01 6.03
N TYR A 144 -15.21 12.04 6.47
CA TYR A 144 -15.57 13.43 6.23
C TYR A 144 -14.37 14.28 5.86
N ARG A 145 -14.59 15.26 4.98
CA ARG A 145 -13.65 16.39 4.77
C ARG A 145 -14.39 17.68 5.01
N LYS A 146 -13.75 18.63 5.69
CA LYS A 146 -14.30 19.98 5.80
C LYS A 146 -13.84 20.79 4.59
N LEU A 147 -14.72 20.97 3.61
CA LEU A 147 -14.49 21.73 2.38
C LEU A 147 -15.32 23.01 2.44
N ASN A 148 -14.71 24.17 2.16
CA ASN A 148 -15.38 25.47 2.23
C ASN A 148 -16.18 25.68 3.54
N HIS A 149 -15.59 25.29 4.67
CA HIS A 149 -16.17 25.32 6.01
C HIS A 149 -17.36 24.37 6.27
N VAL A 150 -17.75 23.52 5.31
CA VAL A 150 -18.82 22.54 5.43
C VAL A 150 -18.24 21.13 5.55
N TRP A 151 -18.77 20.32 6.48
CA TRP A 151 -18.40 18.91 6.57
C TRP A 151 -19.11 18.11 5.47
N GLU A 152 -18.34 17.64 4.50
CA GLU A 152 -18.85 16.84 3.40
C GLU A 152 -18.53 15.36 3.64
N PRO A 153 -19.54 14.47 3.66
CA PRO A 153 -19.29 13.04 3.70
C PRO A 153 -18.51 12.64 2.46
N GLN A 154 -17.49 11.83 2.65
CA GLN A 154 -16.70 11.28 1.58
C GLN A 154 -17.10 9.83 1.34
N ILE A 155 -17.02 9.45 0.08
CA ILE A 155 -17.22 8.09 -0.38
C ILE A 155 -16.06 7.75 -1.31
N ASP A 156 -15.70 6.47 -1.36
CA ASP A 156 -14.91 5.96 -2.47
C ASP A 156 -15.74 6.21 -3.74
N LYS A 157 -15.23 7.05 -4.64
CA LYS A 157 -15.88 7.25 -5.95
C LYS A 157 -15.86 5.92 -6.71
N ASP A 158 -16.96 5.61 -7.36
CA ASP A 158 -17.09 4.44 -8.26
C ASP A 158 -17.09 3.04 -7.63
N ILE A 159 -17.22 2.91 -6.30
CA ILE A 159 -17.57 1.61 -5.70
C ILE A 159 -19.02 1.28 -6.05
N LYS A 160 -19.17 0.52 -7.13
CA LYS A 160 -20.43 -0.13 -7.48
C LYS A 160 -20.52 -1.43 -6.70
N PHE A 161 -21.74 -1.83 -6.35
CA PHE A 161 -21.98 -3.21 -5.94
C PHE A 161 -21.55 -4.12 -7.08
N ILE A 162 -20.52 -4.92 -6.83
CA ILE A 162 -19.88 -5.74 -7.84
C ILE A 162 -20.64 -7.04 -7.91
N ASP A 163 -21.26 -7.32 -9.05
CA ASP A 163 -21.69 -8.69 -9.33
C ASP A 163 -20.45 -9.53 -9.62
N THR A 164 -20.07 -10.33 -8.63
CA THR A 164 -18.89 -11.20 -8.69
C THR A 164 -19.15 -12.52 -9.42
N GLN A 165 -20.39 -12.80 -9.88
CA GLN A 165 -20.71 -14.06 -10.57
C GLN A 165 -19.97 -14.21 -11.91
N SER A 166 -19.73 -13.10 -12.61
CA SER A 166 -19.00 -13.06 -13.88
C SER A 166 -17.51 -12.74 -13.69
N TYR A 167 -17.01 -12.69 -12.45
CA TYR A 167 -15.63 -12.32 -12.17
C TYR A 167 -14.66 -13.41 -12.65
N VAL A 168 -13.68 -13.03 -13.47
CA VAL A 168 -12.61 -13.91 -13.93
C VAL A 168 -11.34 -13.60 -13.15
N LEU A 169 -10.79 -14.62 -12.47
CA LEU A 169 -9.57 -14.50 -11.69
C LEU A 169 -8.39 -13.99 -12.53
N GLY A 170 -7.54 -13.15 -11.93
CA GLY A 170 -6.34 -12.61 -12.58
C GLY A 170 -6.62 -11.47 -13.56
N THR A 171 -7.89 -11.16 -13.84
CA THR A 171 -8.24 -10.18 -14.90
C THR A 171 -8.45 -8.76 -14.38
N ASN A 172 -8.99 -8.57 -13.18
CA ASN A 172 -9.26 -7.23 -12.64
C ASN A 172 -9.30 -7.23 -11.10
N GLY A 173 -8.14 -7.29 -10.47
CA GLY A 173 -8.03 -7.20 -9.01
C GLY A 173 -8.44 -5.82 -8.43
N SER A 174 -8.54 -4.78 -9.26
CA SER A 174 -8.85 -3.40 -8.82
C SER A 174 -10.22 -3.25 -8.15
N LEU A 175 -11.15 -4.16 -8.48
CA LEU A 175 -12.49 -4.25 -7.90
C LEU A 175 -12.50 -4.38 -6.37
N PHE A 176 -11.42 -4.88 -5.79
CA PHE A 176 -11.25 -5.03 -4.34
C PHE A 176 -10.28 -3.99 -3.75
N SER A 177 -9.82 -3.04 -4.55
CA SER A 177 -8.91 -1.95 -4.16
C SER A 177 -7.68 -2.43 -3.35
N PRO A 178 -6.84 -3.33 -3.90
CA PRO A 178 -5.70 -3.91 -3.19
C PRO A 178 -4.67 -2.88 -2.71
N GLN A 179 -4.64 -1.69 -3.29
CA GLN A 179 -3.76 -0.58 -2.91
C GLN A 179 -4.09 0.07 -1.57
N GLY A 180 -5.31 -0.10 -1.03
CA GLY A 180 -5.72 0.63 0.18
C GLY A 180 -7.16 0.42 0.64
N GLY A 181 -7.87 -0.57 0.09
CA GLY A 181 -9.29 -0.82 0.31
C GLY A 181 -9.63 -1.71 1.49
N LEU A 182 -8.72 -1.95 2.43
CA LEU A 182 -9.07 -2.74 3.61
C LEU A 182 -10.00 -1.92 4.52
N ARG A 183 -11.20 -2.42 4.77
CA ARG A 183 -12.11 -1.87 5.80
C ARG A 183 -11.89 -2.66 7.08
N SER A 184 -11.28 -2.03 8.07
CA SER A 184 -10.99 -2.60 9.39
C SER A 184 -10.95 -1.49 10.45
N ASN A 185 -10.43 -1.77 11.64
CA ASN A 185 -10.32 -0.81 12.74
C ASN A 185 -8.98 -0.98 13.49
N ALA A 186 -8.64 -0.01 14.35
CA ALA A 186 -7.35 0.00 15.05
C ALA A 186 -7.13 -1.23 15.94
N SER A 187 -8.18 -1.75 16.57
CA SER A 187 -8.09 -2.96 17.40
C SER A 187 -7.75 -4.20 16.58
N GLU A 188 -8.36 -4.37 15.41
CA GLU A 188 -8.05 -5.48 14.50
C GLU A 188 -6.65 -5.34 13.90
N LEU A 189 -6.26 -4.14 13.46
CA LEU A 189 -4.91 -3.88 12.97
C LEU A 189 -3.85 -4.18 14.05
N SER A 190 -4.19 -4.12 15.34
CA SER A 190 -3.28 -4.52 16.42
C SER A 190 -2.92 -6.01 16.37
N TYR A 191 -3.80 -6.87 15.87
CA TYR A 191 -3.50 -8.30 15.67
C TYR A 191 -2.50 -8.48 14.53
N PHE A 192 -2.68 -7.76 13.43
CA PHE A 192 -1.71 -7.76 12.33
C PHE A 192 -0.34 -7.19 12.75
N MET A 193 -0.32 -6.10 13.52
CA MET A 193 0.92 -5.54 14.07
C MET A 193 1.64 -6.52 15.00
N LYS A 194 0.90 -7.19 15.89
CA LYS A 194 1.47 -8.24 16.75
C LYS A 194 2.05 -9.39 15.94
N PHE A 195 1.35 -9.83 14.89
CA PHE A 195 1.86 -10.84 13.97
C PHE A 195 3.19 -10.42 13.33
N LEU A 196 3.31 -9.19 12.84
CA LEU A 196 4.57 -8.69 12.26
C LEU A 196 5.72 -8.62 13.28
N MET A 197 5.44 -8.33 14.55
CA MET A 197 6.45 -8.22 15.60
C MET A 197 6.83 -9.56 16.25
N LEU A 198 5.90 -10.50 16.32
CA LEU A 198 6.03 -11.74 17.10
C LEU A 198 6.12 -13.00 16.23
N GLY A 199 5.71 -12.92 14.96
CA GLY A 199 5.62 -14.04 14.05
C GLY A 199 4.38 -14.91 14.28
N ASP A 200 3.97 -15.60 13.22
CA ASP A 200 3.01 -16.70 13.25
C ASP A 200 3.25 -17.60 12.04
N GLU A 201 3.96 -18.71 12.24
CA GLU A 201 4.35 -19.66 11.19
C GLU A 201 3.16 -20.32 10.47
N ARG A 202 1.94 -20.22 11.03
CA ARG A 202 0.72 -20.66 10.34
C ARG A 202 0.36 -19.73 9.18
N ILE A 203 0.83 -18.49 9.21
CA ILE A 203 0.50 -17.43 8.27
C ILE A 203 1.69 -17.14 7.36
N LEU A 204 2.86 -16.87 7.92
CA LEU A 204 4.06 -16.53 7.16
C LEU A 204 5.31 -16.92 7.95
N SER A 205 6.33 -17.39 7.24
CA SER A 205 7.61 -17.73 7.87
C SER A 205 8.29 -16.50 8.47
N GLN A 206 9.02 -16.69 9.57
CA GLN A 206 9.79 -15.63 10.20
C GLN A 206 10.77 -14.98 9.22
N SER A 207 11.39 -15.74 8.32
CA SER A 207 12.31 -15.21 7.32
C SER A 207 11.61 -14.29 6.32
N SER A 208 10.40 -14.62 5.88
CA SER A 208 9.61 -13.74 5.01
C SER A 208 9.06 -12.51 5.73
N ILE A 209 8.72 -12.60 7.03
CA ILE A 209 8.41 -11.39 7.82
C ILE A 209 9.63 -10.48 7.87
N MET A 210 10.82 -11.02 8.17
CA MET A 210 12.06 -10.25 8.21
C MET A 210 12.40 -9.62 6.86
N ASP A 211 12.20 -10.34 5.75
CA ASP A 211 12.34 -9.82 4.38
C ASP A 211 11.40 -8.62 4.18
N MET A 212 10.13 -8.73 4.58
CA MET A 212 9.17 -7.63 4.43
C MET A 212 9.58 -6.33 5.13
N ILE A 213 10.13 -6.46 6.33
CA ILE A 213 10.48 -5.33 7.20
C ILE A 213 11.93 -4.89 7.04
N SER A 214 12.67 -5.51 6.11
CA SER A 214 14.05 -5.12 5.78
C SER A 214 14.08 -4.02 4.73
N LEU A 215 15.12 -3.19 4.76
CA LEU A 215 15.33 -2.17 3.75
C LEU A 215 15.72 -2.80 2.41
N HIS A 216 14.87 -2.64 1.40
CA HIS A 216 15.12 -3.11 0.03
C HIS A 216 15.47 -1.98 -0.94
N PHE A 217 14.93 -0.78 -0.72
CA PHE A 217 15.25 0.38 -1.56
C PHE A 217 15.41 1.64 -0.69
N PRO A 218 16.65 2.10 -0.44
CA PRO A 218 16.89 3.39 0.18
C PRO A 218 16.53 4.51 -0.80
N VAL A 219 15.85 5.55 -0.31
CA VAL A 219 15.55 6.74 -1.09
C VAL A 219 16.42 7.89 -0.61
N GLU A 220 17.15 8.51 -1.54
CA GLU A 220 17.92 9.71 -1.26
C GLU A 220 17.05 10.97 -1.43
N LYS A 221 17.35 12.03 -0.68
CA LYS A 221 16.57 13.29 -0.67
C LYS A 221 16.40 13.94 -2.04
N ASN A 222 17.36 13.72 -2.95
CA ASN A 222 17.37 14.27 -4.31
C ASN A 222 16.80 13.31 -5.37
N GLN A 223 16.32 12.12 -4.98
CA GLN A 223 15.89 11.08 -5.92
C GLN A 223 14.37 10.95 -6.07
N THR A 224 13.59 11.83 -5.46
CA THR A 224 12.13 11.72 -5.48
C THR A 224 11.44 13.08 -5.43
N ASN A 225 10.32 13.18 -6.13
CA ASN A 225 9.36 14.29 -6.01
C ASN A 225 8.13 13.89 -5.15
N ASP A 226 8.11 12.67 -4.63
CA ASP A 226 7.06 12.18 -3.73
C ASP A 226 7.10 12.95 -2.42
N GLU A 227 5.94 13.46 -1.99
CA GLU A 227 5.81 14.25 -0.77
C GLU A 227 6.38 13.50 0.43
N PHE A 228 6.14 12.20 0.57
CA PHE A 228 6.58 11.49 1.77
C PHE A 228 7.97 10.89 1.69
N CYS A 229 8.65 10.89 0.54
CA CYS A 229 10.01 10.37 0.33
C CYS A 229 10.34 9.17 1.25
N ARG A 230 10.15 7.93 0.80
CA ARG A 230 10.13 6.77 1.72
C ARG A 230 11.19 5.74 1.34
N ASN A 231 12.06 5.38 2.28
CA ASN A 231 12.78 4.10 2.24
C ASN A 231 11.78 2.95 2.23
N ASN A 232 11.98 1.94 1.39
CA ASN A 232 11.02 0.85 1.20
C ASN A 232 11.58 -0.50 1.64
N GLY A 233 10.76 -1.24 2.37
CA GLY A 233 10.79 -2.69 2.44
C GLY A 233 9.82 -3.30 1.42
N ILE A 234 9.24 -4.46 1.74
CA ILE A 234 8.19 -5.06 0.90
C ILE A 234 6.82 -4.61 1.39
N GLY A 235 6.25 -3.58 0.77
CA GLY A 235 4.95 -3.02 1.15
C GLY A 235 4.96 -2.20 2.46
N PHE A 236 6.15 -1.91 3.01
CA PHE A 236 6.34 -1.11 4.22
C PHE A 236 7.36 0.00 4.01
N ASN A 237 7.17 1.11 4.71
CA ASN A 237 8.14 2.18 4.86
C ASN A 237 9.10 1.82 5.99
N ILE A 238 10.41 2.04 5.78
CA ILE A 238 11.47 1.75 6.74
C ILE A 238 12.17 3.05 7.16
N ILE A 239 11.82 3.59 8.31
CA ILE A 239 12.33 4.87 8.80
C ILE A 239 13.41 4.60 9.84
N THR A 240 14.67 4.73 9.43
CA THR A 240 15.82 4.56 10.33
C THR A 240 16.16 5.87 11.04
N LYS A 241 16.91 5.79 12.14
CA LYS A 241 17.42 6.97 12.88
C LYS A 241 18.18 7.98 12.00
N ASP A 242 18.86 7.51 10.95
CA ASP A 242 19.67 8.34 10.06
C ASP A 242 18.88 8.83 8.84
N TYR A 243 17.61 8.44 8.72
CA TYR A 243 16.78 8.86 7.61
C TYR A 243 16.40 10.34 7.73
N PHE A 244 16.49 11.06 6.61
CA PHE A 244 16.26 12.50 6.58
C PHE A 244 14.79 12.89 6.78
N ASN A 245 13.86 12.02 6.34
CA ASN A 245 12.43 12.28 6.46
C ASN A 245 11.79 11.39 7.54
N ARG A 246 11.98 11.76 8.79
CA ARG A 246 11.50 11.01 9.96
C ARG A 246 10.46 11.81 10.76
N PRO A 247 9.32 11.19 11.17
CA PRO A 247 8.26 11.86 11.90
C PRO A 247 8.59 12.09 13.39
N ILE A 248 9.73 11.58 13.86
CA ILE A 248 10.24 11.78 15.21
C ILE A 248 11.69 12.27 15.08
N LYS A 249 11.96 13.50 15.54
CA LYS A 249 13.25 14.16 15.32
C LYS A 249 14.45 13.42 15.93
N ASP A 250 14.30 12.95 17.17
CA ASP A 250 15.40 12.40 17.97
C ASP A 250 15.20 10.90 18.27
N MET A 251 14.66 10.14 17.31
CA MET A 251 14.53 8.69 17.43
C MET A 251 15.88 7.97 17.29
N SER A 252 16.15 6.98 18.14
CA SER A 252 17.28 6.02 18.02
C SER A 252 16.87 4.68 17.37
N TYR A 253 15.60 4.63 16.98
CA TYR A 253 14.80 3.55 16.40
C TYR A 253 15.07 3.06 14.98
N THR A 254 14.36 1.99 14.59
CA THR A 254 13.76 1.90 13.26
C THR A 254 12.24 1.81 13.41
N LEU A 255 11.49 2.64 12.68
CA LEU A 255 10.05 2.49 12.53
C LEU A 255 9.74 1.77 11.21
N VAL A 256 8.94 0.73 11.29
CA VAL A 256 8.43 -0.03 10.15
C VAL A 256 6.92 0.14 10.10
N GLY A 257 6.37 0.42 8.92
CA GLY A 257 4.93 0.59 8.79
C GLY A 257 4.49 1.39 7.58
N HIS A 258 3.31 1.99 7.63
CA HIS A 258 2.77 2.78 6.53
C HIS A 258 1.72 3.79 7.04
N CYS A 259 1.57 4.91 6.33
CA CYS A 259 0.49 5.87 6.57
C CYS A 259 -0.69 5.61 5.62
N GLY A 260 -1.92 5.83 6.08
CA GLY A 260 -3.11 5.72 5.23
C GLY A 260 -3.71 7.09 4.97
N ILE A 261 -4.01 7.42 3.72
CA ILE A 261 -4.72 8.67 3.37
C ILE A 261 -5.75 8.31 2.28
N ALA A 262 -7.03 8.34 2.63
CA ALA A 262 -8.09 8.03 1.68
C ALA A 262 -9.40 8.69 2.10
N TYR A 263 -9.97 9.55 1.25
CA TYR A 263 -11.35 10.05 1.40
C TYR A 263 -11.69 10.57 2.81
N GLY A 264 -10.78 11.32 3.45
CA GLY A 264 -10.97 11.84 4.82
C GLY A 264 -10.53 10.91 5.95
N CYS A 265 -10.23 9.64 5.65
CA CYS A 265 -9.50 8.76 6.54
C CYS A 265 -8.01 9.14 6.57
N LEU A 266 -7.45 9.32 7.76
CA LEU A 266 -6.00 9.41 7.97
C LEU A 266 -5.58 8.34 8.97
N GLY A 267 -4.56 7.58 8.61
CA GLY A 267 -4.06 6.43 9.35
C GLY A 267 -2.57 6.52 9.63
N ILE A 268 -2.16 6.09 10.81
CA ILE A 268 -0.76 5.80 11.16
C ILE A 268 -0.72 4.34 11.59
N PHE A 269 0.19 3.57 11.02
CA PHE A 269 0.52 2.23 11.45
C PHE A 269 2.04 2.14 11.46
N PHE A 270 2.67 2.24 12.64
CA PHE A 270 4.11 2.09 12.79
C PHE A 270 4.45 1.27 14.01
N PHE A 271 5.49 0.47 13.90
CA PHE A 271 6.05 -0.30 15.00
C PHE A 271 7.56 -0.37 14.90
N ASP A 272 8.21 -0.61 16.03
CA ASP A 272 9.63 -0.97 16.09
C ASP A 272 9.73 -2.49 16.31
N PRO A 273 10.29 -3.26 15.36
CA PRO A 273 10.40 -4.70 15.49
C PRO A 273 11.32 -5.13 16.66
N LEU A 274 12.24 -4.27 17.12
CA LEU A 274 13.17 -4.60 18.20
C LEU A 274 12.54 -4.42 19.58
N SER A 275 12.02 -3.23 19.89
CA SER A 275 11.37 -2.98 21.18
C SER A 275 9.95 -3.56 21.27
N LYS A 276 9.36 -3.96 20.13
CA LYS A 276 7.98 -4.46 20.02
C LYS A 276 6.92 -3.41 20.45
N ASN A 277 7.31 -2.15 20.37
CA ASN A 277 6.43 -1.01 20.54
C ASN A 277 5.73 -0.68 19.22
N GLY A 278 4.47 -0.25 19.29
CA GLY A 278 3.71 0.10 18.10
C GLY A 278 2.58 1.08 18.36
N LEU A 279 2.24 1.86 17.33
CA LEU A 279 1.17 2.86 17.32
C LEU A 279 0.26 2.63 16.12
N ILE A 280 -1.03 2.56 16.41
CA ILE A 280 -2.09 2.57 15.40
C ILE A 280 -3.00 3.75 15.70
N PHE A 281 -3.18 4.61 14.71
CA PHE A 281 -4.11 5.72 14.77
C PHE A 281 -4.97 5.73 13.51
N ILE A 282 -6.27 5.97 13.66
CA ILE A 282 -7.20 6.13 12.55
C ILE A 282 -8.18 7.24 12.89
N THR A 283 -8.26 8.26 12.04
CA THR A 283 -9.33 9.27 12.05
C THR A 283 -10.25 9.09 10.85
N ARG A 284 -11.51 9.51 11.00
CA ARG A 284 -12.52 9.51 9.94
C ARG A 284 -12.81 10.92 9.40
N GLY A 285 -11.96 11.89 9.67
CA GLY A 285 -12.05 13.18 9.00
C GLY A 285 -10.93 14.15 9.33
N HIS A 286 -10.78 15.15 8.48
CA HIS A 286 -9.89 16.29 8.69
C HIS A 286 -10.61 17.62 8.42
N GLY A 287 -10.30 18.61 9.25
CA GLY A 287 -11.01 19.90 9.30
C GLY A 287 -10.46 20.99 8.37
N LYS A 288 -9.35 20.72 7.69
CA LYS A 288 -8.66 21.62 6.75
C LYS A 288 -8.12 20.81 5.55
N PRO A 289 -7.72 21.46 4.44
CA PRO A 289 -6.91 20.82 3.40
C PRO A 289 -5.65 20.15 3.97
N LEU A 290 -5.20 19.04 3.36
CA LEU A 290 -4.00 18.33 3.81
C LEU A 290 -2.73 19.19 3.70
N SER A 291 -2.70 20.08 2.72
CA SER A 291 -1.65 21.09 2.53
C SER A 291 -1.46 22.02 3.72
N ASP A 292 -2.44 22.11 4.63
CA ASP A 292 -2.39 22.99 5.81
C ASP A 292 -1.81 22.27 7.05
N TYR A 293 -1.64 20.95 6.98
CA TYR A 293 -1.08 20.14 8.06
C TYR A 293 0.41 19.87 7.86
N GLN A 294 1.16 20.77 7.23
CA GLN A 294 2.59 20.56 6.95
C GLN A 294 3.39 20.27 8.22
N GLY A 295 4.26 19.27 8.18
CA GLY A 295 5.20 18.97 9.25
C GLY A 295 6.21 20.10 9.44
N HIS A 296 6.78 20.17 10.64
CA HIS A 296 7.74 21.20 11.00
C HIS A 296 9.17 20.86 10.55
N TYR A 297 9.49 19.56 10.45
CA TYR A 297 10.84 19.09 10.16
C TYR A 297 10.88 17.85 9.26
N SER A 298 9.71 17.30 8.93
CA SER A 298 9.55 16.18 8.02
C SER A 298 8.39 16.46 7.06
N ASN A 299 8.26 15.64 6.03
CA ASN A 299 7.14 15.69 5.11
C ASN A 299 5.92 14.91 5.63
N TYR A 300 5.95 14.43 6.88
CA TYR A 300 4.76 13.94 7.57
C TYR A 300 3.89 15.12 7.98
N PHE A 301 2.61 14.87 8.24
CA PHE A 301 1.74 15.93 8.75
C PHE A 301 2.12 16.32 10.19
N ASN A 302 1.93 17.58 10.56
CA ASN A 302 2.22 18.07 11.91
C ASN A 302 1.57 17.23 13.02
N PHE A 303 0.32 16.79 12.85
CA PHE A 303 -0.35 15.93 13.83
C PHE A 303 0.29 14.54 13.92
N GLN A 304 0.90 14.05 12.84
CA GLN A 304 1.64 12.78 12.86
C GLN A 304 2.95 12.96 13.64
N GLU A 305 3.67 14.06 13.39
CA GLU A 305 4.87 14.42 14.16
C GLU A 305 4.55 14.57 15.65
N GLU A 306 3.54 15.36 15.99
CA GLU A 306 3.11 15.63 17.38
C GLU A 306 2.70 14.35 18.11
N MET A 307 1.85 13.52 17.48
CA MET A 307 1.36 12.29 18.09
C MET A 307 2.48 11.25 18.28
N LEU A 308 3.30 11.01 17.25
CA LEU A 308 4.40 10.06 17.35
C LEU A 308 5.46 10.53 18.36
N THR A 309 5.77 11.82 18.39
CA THR A 309 6.67 12.40 19.40
C THR A 309 6.11 12.25 20.81
N TYR A 310 4.82 12.50 21.01
CA TYR A 310 4.18 12.33 22.32
C TYR A 310 4.25 10.88 22.80
N VAL A 311 3.91 9.92 21.92
CA VAL A 311 3.98 8.48 22.23
C VAL A 311 5.41 8.05 22.53
N ASP A 312 6.40 8.50 21.76
CA ASP A 312 7.82 8.23 22.00
C ASP A 312 8.26 8.72 23.39
N GLN A 313 7.98 9.99 23.71
CA GLN A 313 8.47 10.62 24.93
C GLN A 313 7.78 10.14 26.21
N HIS A 314 6.48 9.79 26.13
CA HIS A 314 5.68 9.51 27.32
C HIS A 314 5.30 8.04 27.49
N ILE A 315 5.41 7.21 26.44
CA ILE A 315 5.01 5.80 26.48
C ILE A 315 6.21 4.90 26.21
N TRP A 316 6.90 5.06 25.07
CA TRP A 316 7.95 4.10 24.67
C TRP A 316 9.28 4.27 25.39
N ARG A 317 9.69 5.51 25.72
CA ARG A 317 10.94 5.75 26.47
C ARG A 317 10.79 5.55 27.98
N THR A 318 9.56 5.48 28.47
CA THR A 318 9.25 5.36 29.91
C THR A 318 8.90 3.93 30.32
N SER A 319 8.65 3.04 29.36
CA SER A 319 8.36 1.61 29.53
C SER A 319 9.61 0.74 29.56
#